data_AF-A0A2W5YVF3-F1
#
_entry.id   AF-A0A2W5YVF3-F1
#
_cell.length_a   1.000
_cell.length_b   1.000
_cell.length_c   1.000
_cell.angle_alpha   90.00
_cell.angle_beta   90.00
_cell.angle_gamma   90.00
#
_symmetry.space_group_name_H-M   'P 1'
#
loop_
_entity.id
_entity.type
_entity.pdbx_description
1 polymer ?
#
loop_
_entity_poly.entity_id
_entity_poly.type
_entity_poly.pdbx_seq_one_letter_code
_entity_poly.pdbx_strand_id
1 'polypeptide(L)'
;MRAAARIVGDDTVHVVKDAVERLNRGMAAFDIALGIGALTTPRATLAVLGHDPPSADAEWLFRRCGPIWLTFAAAHLTAWRRGGERDWWALAWLRATELATDALWASSPAVSRPGAKAGLRLAGVGNLAMTLAFAWRARQG
;
A
#
# COMPACT_ATOMS: atom_id res chain seq x y z
N MET A 1 -17.85 -9.04 -36.21
CA MET A 1 -17.78 -9.43 -34.78
C MET A 1 -16.41 -9.20 -34.12
N ARG A 2 -15.26 -9.45 -34.78
CA ARG A 2 -13.92 -9.21 -34.20
C ARG A 2 -13.60 -7.76 -33.81
N ALA A 3 -14.11 -6.77 -34.57
CA ALA A 3 -13.85 -5.34 -34.28
C ALA A 3 -14.57 -4.85 -33.01
N ALA A 4 -15.84 -5.24 -32.80
CA ALA A 4 -16.59 -4.89 -31.61
C ALA A 4 -16.00 -5.52 -30.33
N ALA A 5 -15.54 -6.78 -30.42
CA ALA A 5 -14.84 -7.43 -29.31
C ALA A 5 -13.50 -6.76 -28.95
N ARG A 6 -12.82 -6.17 -29.94
CA ARG A 6 -11.57 -5.42 -29.73
C ARG A 6 -11.82 -4.08 -29.04
N ILE A 7 -12.86 -3.34 -29.46
CA ILE A 7 -13.25 -2.05 -28.85
C ILE A 7 -13.65 -2.23 -27.39
N VAL A 8 -14.49 -3.23 -27.08
CA VAL A 8 -14.88 -3.54 -25.69
C VAL A 8 -13.68 -3.98 -24.83
N GLY A 9 -12.71 -4.67 -25.44
CA GLY A 9 -11.45 -5.04 -24.80
C GLY A 9 -10.59 -3.82 -24.44
N ASP A 10 -10.45 -2.86 -25.36
CA ASP A 10 -9.65 -1.65 -25.15
C ASP A 10 -10.28 -0.73 -24.09
N ASP A 11 -11.61 -0.55 -24.11
CA ASP A 11 -12.32 0.24 -23.09
C ASP A 11 -12.13 -0.33 -21.68
N THR A 12 -12.20 -1.67 -21.56
CA THR A 12 -11.98 -2.35 -20.29
C THR A 12 -10.55 -2.15 -19.79
N VAL A 13 -9.55 -2.24 -20.67
CA VAL A 13 -8.14 -2.03 -20.31
C VAL A 13 -7.93 -0.60 -19.83
N HIS A 14 -8.53 0.41 -20.48
CA HIS A 14 -8.44 1.80 -20.05
C HIS A 14 -9.06 2.01 -18.67
N VAL A 15 -10.26 1.47 -18.41
CA VAL A 15 -10.91 1.56 -17.09
C VAL A 15 -10.06 0.95 -15.98
N VAL A 16 -9.45 -0.21 -16.23
CA VAL A 16 -8.57 -0.87 -15.26
C VAL A 16 -7.29 -0.06 -15.04
N LYS A 17 -6.65 0.45 -16.10
CA LYS A 17 -5.46 1.31 -15.98
C LYS A 17 -5.75 2.52 -15.08
N ASP A 18 -6.86 3.21 -15.33
CA ASP A 18 -7.27 4.37 -14.53
C ASP A 18 -7.52 4.01 -13.07
N ALA A 19 -8.14 2.86 -12.81
CA ALA A 19 -8.38 2.37 -11.45
C ALA A 19 -7.05 2.09 -10.72
N VAL A 20 -6.10 1.45 -11.38
CA VAL A 20 -4.76 1.18 -10.83
C VAL A 20 -4.00 2.47 -10.55
N GLU A 21 -4.08 3.45 -11.45
CA GLU A 21 -3.41 4.74 -11.26
C GLU A 21 -4.06 5.61 -10.17
N ARG A 22 -5.39 5.52 -9.99
CA ARG A 22 -6.08 6.11 -8.83
C ARG A 22 -5.65 5.42 -7.52
N LEU A 23 -5.61 4.10 -7.50
CA LEU A 23 -5.17 3.33 -6.34
C LEU A 23 -3.72 3.67 -5.94
N ASN A 24 -2.82 3.76 -6.91
CA ASN A 24 -1.43 4.17 -6.71
C ASN A 24 -1.31 5.54 -6.02
N ARG A 25 -2.08 6.54 -6.48
CA ARG A 25 -2.11 7.88 -5.87
C ARG A 25 -2.68 7.85 -4.46
N GLY A 26 -3.73 7.06 -4.23
CA GLY A 26 -4.29 6.84 -2.90
C GLY A 26 -3.25 6.27 -1.94
N MET A 27 -2.45 5.28 -2.39
CA MET A 27 -1.38 4.70 -1.58
C MET A 27 -0.24 5.66 -1.29
N ALA A 28 0.17 6.50 -2.25
CA ALA A 28 1.12 7.56 -1.97
C ALA A 28 0.63 8.47 -0.84
N ALA A 29 -0.63 8.91 -0.89
CA ALA A 29 -1.20 9.76 0.15
C ALA A 29 -1.29 9.05 1.50
N PHE A 30 -1.71 7.77 1.50
CA PHE A 30 -1.78 6.94 2.70
C PHE A 30 -0.41 6.79 3.35
N ASP A 31 0.62 6.43 2.58
CA ASP A 31 1.98 6.24 3.09
C ASP A 31 2.61 7.55 3.60
N ILE A 32 2.31 8.69 2.97
CA ILE A 32 2.72 10.01 3.47
C ILE A 32 2.09 10.27 4.83
N ALA A 33 0.77 10.12 4.93
CA ALA A 33 0.05 10.36 6.18
C ALA A 33 0.55 9.43 7.30
N LEU A 34 0.73 8.15 7.00
CA LEU A 34 1.19 7.15 7.94
C LEU A 34 2.65 7.41 8.36
N GLY A 35 3.53 7.73 7.39
CA GLY A 35 4.94 8.06 7.63
C GLY A 35 5.12 9.31 8.50
N ILE A 36 4.39 10.38 8.20
CA ILE A 36 4.39 11.61 9.01
C ILE A 36 3.82 11.33 10.40
N GLY A 37 2.69 10.62 10.49
CA GLY A 37 2.06 10.26 11.75
C GLY A 37 2.96 9.40 12.64
N ALA A 38 3.75 8.50 12.04
CA ALA A 38 4.71 7.69 12.77
C ALA A 38 5.87 8.52 13.35
N LEU A 39 6.34 9.54 12.61
CA LEU A 39 7.45 10.40 13.06
C LEU A 39 7.02 11.41 14.12
N THR A 40 5.85 12.01 13.94
CA THR A 40 5.42 13.19 14.71
C THR A 40 4.50 12.82 15.87
N THR A 41 3.58 11.86 15.67
CA THR A 41 2.55 11.50 16.64
C THR A 41 2.40 9.98 16.78
N PRO A 42 3.48 9.22 17.04
CA PRO A 42 3.49 7.75 16.98
C PRO A 42 2.44 7.10 17.87
N ARG A 43 2.26 7.58 19.11
CA ARG A 43 1.27 7.02 20.05
C ARG A 43 -0.16 7.18 19.54
N ALA A 44 -0.50 8.35 18.99
CA ALA A 44 -1.82 8.59 18.43
C ALA A 44 -2.05 7.74 17.18
N THR A 45 -1.05 7.66 16.30
CA THR A 45 -1.09 6.82 15.10
C THR A 45 -1.28 5.34 15.44
N LEU A 46 -0.50 4.81 16.38
CA LEU A 46 -0.65 3.44 16.89
C LEU A 46 -2.03 3.19 17.49
N ALA A 47 -2.55 4.15 18.27
CA ALA A 47 -3.90 4.04 18.83
C ALA A 47 -4.98 4.02 17.73
N VAL A 48 -4.85 4.78 16.64
CA VAL A 48 -5.76 4.70 15.49
C VAL A 48 -5.68 3.32 14.82
N LEU A 49 -4.47 2.77 14.69
CA LEU A 49 -4.22 1.43 14.15
C LEU A 49 -4.68 0.30 15.09
N GLY A 50 -5.25 0.62 16.25
CA GLY A 50 -5.79 -0.38 17.19
C GLY A 50 -4.74 -1.03 18.09
N HIS A 51 -3.55 -0.44 18.16
CA HIS A 51 -2.53 -0.84 19.10
C HIS A 51 -2.90 -0.34 20.52
N ASP A 52 -2.59 -1.15 21.53
CA ASP A 52 -2.65 -0.77 22.94
C ASP A 52 -1.65 0.37 23.25
N PRO A 53 -1.73 1.04 24.41
CA PRO A 53 -0.72 2.03 24.79
C PRO A 53 0.71 1.44 24.66
N PRO A 54 1.56 1.98 23.77
CA PRO A 54 2.87 1.40 23.51
C PRO A 54 3.84 1.72 24.66
N SER A 55 4.81 0.82 24.90
CA SER A 55 6.00 1.15 25.68
C SER A 55 6.83 2.24 24.97
N ALA A 56 7.73 2.89 25.71
CA ALA A 56 8.62 3.90 25.13
C ALA A 56 9.47 3.35 23.97
N ASP A 57 9.96 2.11 24.10
CA ASP A 57 10.75 1.46 23.05
C ASP A 57 9.91 1.13 21.82
N ALA A 58 8.67 0.67 22.00
CA ALA A 58 7.75 0.40 20.89
C ALA A 58 7.40 1.69 20.14
N GLU A 59 7.24 2.81 20.84
CA GLU A 59 7.04 4.13 20.23
C GLU A 59 8.25 4.52 19.36
N TRP A 60 9.47 4.35 19.89
CA TRP A 60 10.70 4.63 19.14
C TRP A 60 10.90 3.70 17.94
N LEU A 61 10.58 2.42 18.08
CA LEU A 61 10.60 1.48 16.96
C LEU A 61 9.60 1.88 15.89
N PHE A 62 8.40 2.29 16.27
CA PHE A 62 7.39 2.75 15.32
C PHE A 62 7.82 4.02 14.57
N ARG A 63 8.49 4.97 15.24
CA ARG A 63 9.08 6.15 14.57
C ARG A 63 10.04 5.75 13.44
N ARG A 64 10.77 4.64 13.58
CA ARG A 64 11.69 4.13 12.53
C ARG A 64 10.96 3.57 11.31
N CYS A 65 9.69 3.21 11.43
CA CYS A 65 8.85 2.84 10.29
C CYS A 65 8.47 4.06 9.44
N GLY A 66 8.49 5.28 10.01
CA GLY A 66 8.15 6.51 9.32
C GLY A 66 8.93 6.73 8.01
N PRO A 67 10.27 6.74 8.03
CA PRO A 67 11.08 6.87 6.80
C PRO A 67 10.87 5.73 5.79
N ILE A 68 10.49 4.53 6.25
CA ILE A 68 10.18 3.40 5.37
C ILE A 68 8.92 3.73 4.57
N TRP A 69 7.83 4.14 5.23
CA TRP A 69 6.60 4.55 4.54
C TRP A 69 6.81 5.77 3.64
N LEU A 70 7.63 6.75 4.05
CA LEU A 70 7.95 7.88 3.18
C LEU A 70 8.74 7.46 1.92
N THR A 71 9.56 6.41 2.02
CA THR A 71 10.23 5.81 0.86
C THR A 71 9.22 5.13 -0.07
N PHE A 72 8.20 4.46 0.50
CA PHE A 72 7.14 3.84 -0.29
C PHE A 72 6.30 4.90 -1.01
N ALA A 73 5.93 5.98 -0.32
CA ALA A 73 5.28 7.13 -0.93
C ALA A 73 6.09 7.69 -2.10
N ALA A 74 7.40 7.86 -1.92
CA ALA A 74 8.28 8.35 -2.98
C ALA A 74 8.30 7.41 -4.20
N ALA A 75 8.32 6.09 -3.99
CA ALA A 75 8.21 5.11 -5.07
C ALA A 75 6.88 5.23 -5.81
N HIS A 76 5.75 5.36 -5.09
CA HIS A 76 4.42 5.54 -5.68
C HIS A 76 4.31 6.82 -6.51
N LEU A 77 4.84 7.93 -6.00
CA LEU A 77 4.90 9.20 -6.71
C LEU A 77 5.80 9.12 -7.94
N THR A 78 6.93 8.41 -7.85
CA THR A 78 7.86 8.20 -8.97
C THR A 78 7.18 7.42 -10.09
N ALA A 79 6.53 6.31 -9.77
CA ALA A 79 5.79 5.51 -10.75
C ALA A 79 4.65 6.31 -11.38
N TRP A 80 3.93 7.12 -10.58
CA TRP A 80 2.89 8.00 -11.12
C TRP A 80 3.45 9.07 -12.07
N ARG A 81 4.58 9.69 -11.71
CA ARG A 81 5.18 10.78 -12.48
C ARG A 81 5.83 10.32 -13.77
N ARG A 82 6.53 9.18 -13.74
CA ARG A 82 7.30 8.63 -14.87
C ARG A 82 6.49 7.67 -15.73
N GLY A 83 5.60 6.89 -15.11
CA GLY A 83 4.71 5.96 -15.79
C GLY A 83 5.39 4.73 -16.43
N GLY A 84 6.70 4.56 -16.27
CA GLY A 84 7.45 3.52 -16.97
C GLY A 84 7.18 2.12 -16.42
N GLU A 85 7.27 1.12 -17.30
CA GLU A 85 7.06 -0.31 -16.95
C GLU A 85 7.89 -0.75 -15.73
N ARG A 86 9.16 -0.33 -15.69
CA ARG A 86 10.08 -0.65 -14.59
C ARG A 86 9.64 -0.05 -13.26
N ASP A 87 9.05 1.15 -13.28
CA ASP A 87 8.58 1.80 -12.05
C ASP A 87 7.37 1.04 -11.48
N TRP A 88 6.44 0.61 -12.35
CA TRP A 88 5.30 -0.23 -11.96
C TRP A 88 5.71 -1.62 -11.48
N TRP A 89 6.71 -2.23 -12.11
CA TRP A 89 7.26 -3.51 -11.66
C TRP A 89 7.93 -3.40 -10.29
N ALA A 90 8.68 -2.31 -10.05
CA ALA A 90 9.25 -2.03 -8.74
C ALA A 90 8.17 -1.88 -7.67
N LEU A 91 7.05 -1.20 -7.97
CA LEU A 91 5.91 -1.11 -7.05
C LEU A 91 5.26 -2.46 -6.75
N ALA A 92 5.17 -3.35 -7.74
CA ALA A 92 4.65 -4.69 -7.52
C ALA A 92 5.45 -5.45 -6.46
N TRP A 93 6.78 -5.40 -6.57
CA TRP A 93 7.70 -5.97 -5.58
C TRP A 93 7.60 -5.28 -4.22
N LEU A 94 7.53 -3.95 -4.21
CA LEU A 94 7.42 -3.18 -2.97
C LEU A 94 6.15 -3.51 -2.20
N ARG A 95 5.04 -3.76 -2.88
CA ARG A 95 3.79 -4.20 -2.22
C ARG A 95 3.82 -5.66 -1.81
N ALA A 96 4.56 -6.49 -2.53
CA ALA A 96 4.69 -7.90 -2.18
C ALA A 96 5.38 -8.09 -0.82
N THR A 97 6.30 -7.20 -0.44
CA THR A 97 6.96 -7.27 0.87
C THR A 97 6.01 -6.96 2.03
N GLU A 98 4.98 -6.15 1.82
CA GLU A 98 4.02 -5.77 2.87
C GLU A 98 3.02 -6.89 3.23
N LEU A 99 2.84 -7.88 2.35
CA LEU A 99 1.99 -9.05 2.62
C LEU A 99 2.35 -9.74 3.94
N ALA A 100 3.65 -9.99 4.11
CA ALA A 100 4.18 -10.62 5.30
C ALA A 100 4.12 -9.67 6.50
N THR A 101 4.41 -8.38 6.29
CA THR A 101 4.35 -7.34 7.33
C THR A 101 2.96 -7.28 7.95
N ASP A 102 1.91 -7.17 7.14
CA ASP A 102 0.53 -7.07 7.63
C ASP A 102 0.09 -8.29 8.44
N ALA A 103 0.49 -9.49 8.01
CA ALA A 103 0.23 -10.73 8.73
C ALA A 103 0.97 -10.80 10.08
N LEU A 104 2.23 -10.33 10.13
CA LEU A 104 3.01 -10.24 11.35
C LEU A 104 2.38 -9.24 12.34
N TRP A 105 1.97 -8.06 11.86
CA TRP A 105 1.27 -7.07 12.67
C TRP A 105 -0.06 -7.60 13.22
N ALA A 106 -0.86 -8.28 12.38
CA ALA A 106 -2.13 -8.87 12.80
C ALA A 106 -1.97 -9.95 13.89
N SER A 107 -0.80 -10.58 13.94
CA SER A 107 -0.45 -11.61 14.92
C SER A 107 0.02 -11.03 16.25
N SER A 108 0.34 -9.73 16.31
CA SER A 108 0.80 -9.07 17.52
C SER A 108 -0.26 -9.12 18.63
N PRO A 109 0.12 -9.50 19.87
CA PRO A 109 -0.76 -9.35 21.03
C PRO A 109 -1.12 -7.89 21.33
N ALA A 110 -0.22 -6.96 20.98
CA ALA A 110 -0.39 -5.54 21.27
C ALA A 110 -1.41 -4.84 20.36
N VAL A 111 -1.86 -5.49 19.29
CA VAL A 111 -3.03 -5.05 18.50
C VAL A 111 -4.25 -5.78 19.06
N SER A 112 -4.86 -5.24 20.10
CA SER A 112 -5.90 -5.94 20.86
C SER A 112 -7.30 -5.86 20.23
N ARG A 113 -7.58 -4.79 19.47
CA ARG A 113 -8.93 -4.55 18.92
C ARG A 113 -9.25 -5.55 17.80
N PRO A 114 -10.35 -6.33 17.89
CA PRO A 114 -10.69 -7.31 16.85
C PRO A 114 -10.82 -6.71 15.45
N GLY A 115 -11.39 -5.52 15.34
CA GLY A 115 -11.51 -4.79 14.07
C GLY A 115 -10.17 -4.38 13.46
N ALA A 116 -9.16 -4.09 14.29
CA ALA A 116 -7.83 -3.74 13.83
C ALA A 116 -7.07 -4.94 13.26
N LYS A 117 -7.17 -6.11 13.89
CA LYS A 117 -6.62 -7.36 13.34
C LYS A 117 -7.26 -7.73 12.00
N ALA A 118 -8.58 -7.60 11.90
CA ALA A 118 -9.29 -7.81 10.64
C ALA A 118 -8.84 -6.79 9.58
N GLY A 119 -8.70 -5.52 9.97
CA GLY A 119 -8.17 -4.45 9.11
C GLY A 119 -6.78 -4.76 8.56
N LEU A 120 -5.84 -5.22 9.40
CA LEU A 120 -4.50 -5.62 8.98
C LEU A 120 -4.52 -6.82 8.03
N ARG A 121 -5.37 -7.83 8.27
CA ARG A 121 -5.53 -8.95 7.32
C ARG A 121 -6.07 -8.49 5.97
N LEU A 122 -7.05 -7.58 5.98
CA LEU A 122 -7.58 -6.98 4.76
C LEU A 122 -6.53 -6.11 4.06
N ALA A 123 -5.68 -5.41 4.80
CA ALA A 123 -4.54 -4.68 4.25
C ALA A 123 -3.59 -5.64 3.52
N GLY A 124 -3.30 -6.81 4.09
CA GLY A 124 -2.50 -7.85 3.44
C GLY A 124 -3.12 -8.34 2.13
N VAL A 125 -4.43 -8.59 2.11
CA VAL A 125 -5.16 -8.92 0.87
C VAL A 125 -5.10 -7.77 -0.15
N GLY A 126 -5.22 -6.53 0.32
CA GLY A 126 -5.08 -5.34 -0.50
C GLY A 126 -3.70 -5.21 -1.13
N ASN A 127 -2.63 -5.46 -0.36
CA ASN A 127 -1.26 -5.51 -0.85
C ASN A 127 -1.09 -6.60 -1.92
N LEU A 128 -1.76 -7.75 -1.79
CA LEU A 128 -1.70 -8.82 -2.80
C LEU A 128 -2.37 -8.38 -4.10
N ALA A 129 -3.56 -7.80 -3.99
CA ALA A 129 -4.29 -7.26 -5.13
C ALA A 129 -3.46 -6.17 -5.83
N MET A 130 -2.82 -5.28 -5.07
CA MET A 130 -1.94 -4.24 -5.61
C MET A 130 -0.69 -4.80 -6.29
N THR A 131 -0.03 -5.79 -5.70
CA THR A 131 1.10 -6.47 -6.33
C THR A 131 0.72 -7.01 -7.72
N LEU A 132 -0.42 -7.70 -7.81
CA LEU A 132 -0.91 -8.22 -9.09
C LEU A 132 -1.30 -7.11 -10.06
N ALA A 133 -1.98 -6.06 -9.57
CA ALA A 133 -2.41 -4.94 -10.39
C ALA A 133 -1.24 -4.13 -10.95
N PHE A 134 -0.19 -3.89 -10.16
CA PHE A 134 1.01 -3.18 -10.60
C PHE A 134 1.87 -4.04 -11.53
N ALA A 135 1.98 -5.35 -11.27
CA ALA A 135 2.62 -6.28 -12.20
C ALA A 135 1.90 -6.34 -13.54
N TRP A 136 0.56 -6.33 -13.54
CA TRP A 136 -0.23 -6.19 -14.75
C TRP A 136 0.02 -4.85 -15.43
N ARG A 137 -0.07 -3.72 -14.72
CA ARG A 137 0.14 -2.36 -15.26
C ARG A 137 1.53 -2.20 -15.89
N ALA A 138 2.55 -2.86 -15.35
CA ALA A 138 3.91 -2.88 -15.89
C ALA A 138 4.00 -3.56 -17.27
N ARG A 139 3.12 -4.52 -17.57
CA ARG A 139 3.09 -5.23 -18.86
C ARG A 139 2.36 -4.49 -19.97
N GLN A 140 1.68 -3.39 -19.62
CA GLN A 140 0.77 -2.68 -20.53
C GLN A 140 1.36 -1.42 -21.16
N GLY A 141 2.68 -1.17 -21.00
CA GLY A 141 3.37 0.04 -21.45
C GLY A 141 2.75 1.32 -20.93
#